data_AF-A0A3A8JGY9-F1
#
_entry.id   AF-A0A3A8JGY9-F1
#
_cell.length_a   1.000
_cell.length_b   1.000
_cell.length_c   1.000
_cell.angle_alpha   90.00
_cell.angle_beta   90.00
_cell.angle_gamma   90.00
#
_symmetry.space_group_name_H-M   'P 1'
#
loop_
_entity.id
_entity.type
_entity.pdbx_description
1 polymer ?
#
loop_
_entity_poly.entity_id
_entity_poly.type
_entity_poly.pdbx_seq_one_letter_code
_entity_poly.pdbx_strand_id
1 'polypeptide(L)'
;MIEYRIEADTVGMRLDKHLRKRMPNVPVSHLFKMIRTKKVRVNGKRAQPEQLLAEGDVLTIRGNEEQLTLAERPKSDRPKPPPP
;
A
#
# COMPACT_ATOMS: atom_id res chain seq x y z
N MET A 1 -4.01 14.22 -3.38
CA MET A 1 -3.84 13.34 -2.18
C MET A 1 -5.00 12.36 -2.18
N ILE A 2 -4.77 11.08 -1.91
CA ILE A 2 -5.84 10.08 -1.96
C ILE A 2 -6.09 9.55 -0.56
N GLU A 3 -7.36 9.46 -0.17
CA GLU A 3 -7.77 8.95 1.14
C GLU A 3 -8.64 7.71 0.97
N TYR A 4 -8.33 6.66 1.73
CA TYR A 4 -9.12 5.43 1.80
C TYR A 4 -9.55 5.20 3.23
N ARG A 5 -10.84 4.93 3.43
CA ARG A 5 -11.38 4.59 4.74
C ARG A 5 -11.42 3.06 4.89
N ILE A 6 -10.98 2.56 6.04
CA ILE A 6 -11.05 1.14 6.38
C ILE A 6 -12.45 0.81 6.87
N GLU A 7 -13.04 -0.20 6.26
CA GLU A 7 -14.35 -0.75 6.62
C GLU A 7 -14.18 -2.03 7.45
N ALA A 8 -15.26 -2.44 8.14
CA ALA A 8 -15.33 -3.61 9.02
C ALA A 8 -14.75 -4.89 8.39
N ASP A 9 -14.97 -5.10 7.09
CA ASP A 9 -14.48 -6.27 6.34
C ASP A 9 -12.94 -6.35 6.22
N THR A 10 -12.28 -5.20 6.34
CA THR A 10 -10.81 -5.07 6.25
C THR A 10 -10.12 -4.84 7.59
N VAL A 11 -10.88 -4.93 8.69
CA VAL A 11 -10.37 -4.83 10.05
C VAL A 11 -9.54 -6.06 10.39
N GLY A 12 -8.40 -5.86 11.05
CA GLY A 12 -7.44 -6.92 11.31
C GLY A 12 -6.65 -7.34 10.06
N MET A 13 -6.83 -6.66 8.92
CA MET A 13 -5.99 -6.88 7.74
C MET A 13 -4.69 -6.10 7.89
N ARG A 14 -3.56 -6.72 7.54
CA ARG A 14 -2.28 -6.01 7.44
C ARG A 14 -2.38 -4.91 6.39
N LEU A 15 -1.78 -3.74 6.68
CA LEU A 15 -1.75 -2.62 5.74
C LEU A 15 -1.16 -3.04 4.39
N ASP A 16 -0.07 -3.82 4.37
CA ASP A 16 0.54 -4.31 3.13
C ASP A 16 -0.45 -5.11 2.27
N LYS A 17 -1.25 -5.99 2.90
CA LYS A 17 -2.25 -6.79 2.22
C LYS A 17 -3.39 -5.92 1.71
N HIS A 18 -3.87 -4.98 2.52
CA HIS A 18 -4.95 -4.08 2.13
C HIS A 18 -4.54 -3.21 0.94
N LEU A 19 -3.35 -2.61 0.98
CA LEU A 19 -2.78 -1.85 -0.12
C LEU A 19 -2.64 -2.69 -1.38
N ARG A 20 -2.20 -3.95 -1.28
CA ARG A 20 -2.11 -4.86 -2.43
C ARG A 20 -3.49 -5.23 -3.01
N LYS A 21 -4.51 -5.36 -2.16
CA LYS A 21 -5.91 -5.60 -2.58
C LYS A 21 -6.50 -4.35 -3.27
N ARG A 22 -6.19 -3.16 -2.76
CA ARG A 22 -6.68 -1.88 -3.31
C ARG A 22 -5.91 -1.44 -4.56
N MET A 23 -4.63 -1.80 -4.65
CA MET A 23 -3.70 -1.44 -5.73
C MET A 23 -3.06 -2.70 -6.32
N PRO A 24 -3.83 -3.59 -6.97
CA PRO A 24 -3.29 -4.80 -7.57
C PRO A 24 -2.27 -4.51 -8.69
N ASN A 25 -2.34 -3.30 -9.28
CA ASN A 25 -1.45 -2.85 -10.35
C ASN A 25 -0.09 -2.36 -9.84
N VAL A 26 0.05 -2.08 -8.55
CA VAL A 26 1.29 -1.54 -7.97
C VAL A 26 2.16 -2.70 -7.47
N PRO A 27 3.41 -2.84 -7.94
CA PRO A 27 4.30 -3.90 -7.47
C PRO A 27 4.66 -3.69 -5.99
N VAL A 28 4.81 -4.80 -5.28
CA VAL A 28 5.08 -4.85 -3.83
C VAL A 28 6.33 -4.03 -3.46
N SER A 29 7.40 -4.13 -4.25
CA SER A 29 8.62 -3.32 -4.07
C SER A 29 8.34 -1.82 -4.07
N HIS A 30 7.43 -1.36 -4.94
CA HIS A 30 7.06 0.05 -5.02
C HIS A 30 6.18 0.45 -3.84
N LEU A 31 5.27 -0.42 -3.42
CA LEU A 31 4.48 -0.23 -2.21
C LEU A 31 5.35 -0.01 -0.96
N PHE A 32 6.33 -0.89 -0.75
CA PHE A 32 7.31 -0.74 0.33
C PHE A 32 8.15 0.54 0.18
N LYS A 33 8.51 0.94 -1.05
CA LYS A 33 9.21 2.21 -1.31
C LYS A 33 8.35 3.42 -0.91
N MET A 34 7.05 3.41 -1.19
CA MET A 34 6.12 4.49 -0.78
C MET A 34 5.99 4.56 0.74
N ILE A 35 5.89 3.41 1.42
CA ILE A 35 5.84 3.36 2.88
C ILE A 35 7.16 3.86 3.49
N ARG A 36 8.31 3.44 2.95
CA ARG A 36 9.65 3.88 3.39
C ARG A 36 9.87 5.37 3.19
N THR A 37 9.37 5.94 2.09
CA THR A 37 9.47 7.39 1.77
C THR A 37 8.44 8.25 2.50
N LYS A 38 7.68 7.68 3.44
CA LYS A 38 6.63 8.37 4.22
C LYS A 38 5.50 8.95 3.36
N LYS A 39 5.29 8.41 2.17
CA LYS A 39 4.16 8.77 1.29
C LYS A 39 2.83 8.20 1.78
N VAL A 40 2.85 7.10 2.52
CA VAL A 40 1.66 6.45 3.09
C VAL A 40 1.54 6.82 4.57
N ARG A 41 0.35 7.27 4.98
CA ARG A 41 -0.02 7.58 6.35
C ARG A 41 -1.32 6.87 6.72
N VAL A 42 -1.44 6.49 7.99
CA VAL A 42 -2.67 5.92 8.57
C VAL A 42 -3.07 6.82 9.72
N ASN A 43 -4.27 7.38 9.66
CA ASN A 43 -4.82 8.29 10.66
C ASN A 43 -3.84 9.43 11.02
N GLY A 44 -3.21 10.02 9.99
CA GLY A 44 -2.19 11.07 10.14
C GLY A 44 -0.81 10.60 10.64
N LYS A 45 -0.66 9.35 11.08
CA LYS A 45 0.60 8.75 11.55
C LYS A 45 1.34 8.04 10.42
N ARG A 46 2.64 7.79 10.63
CA ARG A 46 3.46 7.03 9.67
C ARG A 46 2.93 5.62 9.53
N ALA A 47 2.67 5.21 8.30
CA ALA A 47 2.27 3.85 8.02
C ALA A 47 3.42 2.85 8.23
N GLN A 48 3.11 1.72 8.88
CA GLN A 48 3.93 0.52 8.92
C GLN A 48 3.26 -0.57 8.07
N PRO A 49 4.02 -1.31 7.25
CA PRO A 49 3.44 -2.35 6.39
C PRO A 49 2.78 -3.47 7.21
N GLU A 50 3.37 -3.77 8.37
CA GLU A 50 2.98 -4.86 9.26
C GLU A 50 1.85 -4.51 10.24
N GLN A 51 1.42 -3.24 10.27
CA GLN A 51 0.32 -2.84 11.16
C GLN A 51 -1.00 -3.48 10.70
N LEU A 52 -1.83 -3.81 11.69
CA LEU A 52 -3.21 -4.23 11.46
C LEU A 52 -4.08 -2.99 11.34
N LEU A 53 -4.95 -2.98 10.35
CA LEU A 53 -5.92 -1.91 10.14
C LEU A 53 -7.10 -2.09 11.09
N ALA A 54 -7.57 -0.99 11.68
CA ALA A 54 -8.75 -0.96 12.53
C ALA A 54 -9.93 -0.31 11.79
N GLU A 55 -11.14 -0.58 12.28
CA GLU A 55 -12.34 0.01 11.69
C GLU A 55 -12.30 1.52 11.83
N GLY A 56 -12.60 2.24 10.74
CA GLY A 56 -12.57 3.69 10.74
C GLY A 56 -11.17 4.30 10.62
N ASP A 57 -10.11 3.49 10.44
CA ASP A 57 -8.81 4.03 10.05
C ASP A 57 -8.89 4.76 8.70
N VAL A 58 -8.13 5.84 8.59
CA VAL A 58 -8.05 6.65 7.36
C VAL A 58 -6.66 6.54 6.78
N LEU A 59 -6.53 5.86 5.66
CA LEU A 59 -5.30 5.77 4.89
C LEU A 59 -5.15 6.96 3.97
N THR A 60 -4.17 7.80 4.24
CA THR A 60 -3.82 8.93 3.39
C THR A 60 -2.57 8.61 2.60
N ILE A 61 -2.66 8.64 1.27
CA ILE A 61 -1.56 8.40 0.36
C ILE A 61 -1.21 9.72 -0.32
N ARG A 62 -0.01 10.21 0.00
CA ARG A 62 0.64 11.38 -0.59
C ARG A 62 1.62 10.90 -1.66
N GLY A 63 1.08 10.53 -2.82
CA GLY A 63 1.85 10.07 -3.99
C GLY A 63 1.54 10.90 -5.22
N ASN A 64 2.40 10.79 -6.24
CA ASN A 64 2.14 11.34 -7.56
C ASN A 64 1.00 10.51 -8.16
N GLU A 65 -0.11 11.15 -8.49
CA GLU A 65 -1.36 10.51 -8.94
C GLU A 65 -1.14 9.55 -10.11
N GLU A 66 -0.15 9.85 -10.96
CA GLU A 66 0.29 9.06 -12.11
C GLU A 66 0.66 7.60 -11.76
N GLN A 67 1.17 7.35 -10.55
CA GLN A 67 1.57 6.00 -10.12
C GLN A 67 0.42 5.17 -9.54
N LEU A 68 -0.69 5.84 -9.21
CA LEU A 68 -1.88 5.24 -8.60
C LEU A 68 -3.00 5.00 -9.65
N THR A 69 -2.95 5.70 -10.78
CA THR A 69 -3.94 5.65 -11.86
C THR A 69 -3.50 4.90 -13.11
N LEU A 70 -2.19 4.74 -13.36
CA LEU A 70 -1.73 4.05 -14.57
C LEU A 70 -1.99 2.53 -14.49
N ALA A 71 -3.04 2.12 -15.18
CA ALA A 71 -3.25 0.77 -15.68
C ALA A 71 -2.30 0.41 -16.85
N GLU A 72 -1.09 0.96 -16.87
CA GLU A 72 -0.08 0.57 -17.85
C GLU A 72 0.72 -0.61 -17.30
N ARG A 73 0.45 -1.79 -17.88
CA ARG A 73 1.15 -3.05 -17.61
C ARG A 73 2.65 -2.96 -17.97
N PRO A 74 3.43 -4.03 -17.72
CA PRO A 74 4.15 -4.31 -16.50
C PRO A 74 5.67 -4.26 -16.73
N LYS A 75 6.46 -4.03 -15.68
CA LYS A 75 7.80 -4.64 -15.43
C LYS A 75 8.60 -3.78 -14.46
N SER A 76 8.70 -4.26 -13.23
CA SER A 76 9.95 -4.19 -12.46
C SER A 76 9.80 -5.22 -11.33
N ASP A 77 10.30 -6.44 -11.55
CA ASP A 77 11.69 -6.84 -11.30
C ASP A 77 11.88 -7.23 -9.83
N ARG A 78 11.78 -8.54 -9.57
CA ARG A 78 12.87 -9.32 -8.98
C ARG A 78 12.59 -10.81 -9.17
N PRO A 79 13.60 -11.60 -9.59
CA PRO A 79 13.51 -13.05 -9.47
C PRO A 79 13.36 -13.42 -8.00
N LYS A 80 12.61 -14.48 -7.73
CA LYS A 80 12.63 -15.13 -6.41
C LYS A 80 14.10 -15.55 -6.18
N PRO A 81 14.71 -15.30 -5.00
CA PRO A 81 16.01 -15.91 -4.73
C PRO A 81 15.86 -17.42 -4.90
N PRO A 82 16.83 -18.12 -5.53
CA PRO A 82 16.81 -19.57 -5.54
C PRO A 82 16.81 -20.06 -4.08
N PRO A 83 16.06 -21.14 -3.76
CA PRO A 83 16.20 -21.78 -2.45
C PRO A 83 17.66 -22.23 -2.25
N PRO A 84 18.16 -22.25 -0.99
CA PRO A 84 19.53 -22.68 -0.68
C PRO A 84 19.81 -24.11 -1.13
#